data_AF-A0A212LPQ0-F1
#
_entry.id   AF-A0A212LPQ0-F1
#
_cell.length_a   1.000
_cell.length_b   1.000
_cell.length_c   1.000
_cell.angle_alpha   90.00
_cell.angle_beta   90.00
_cell.angle_gamma   90.00
#
_symmetry.space_group_name_H-M   'P 1'
#
loop_
_entity.id
_entity.type
_entity.pdbx_description
1 polymer ?
#
loop_
_entity_poly.entity_id
_entity_poly.type
_entity_poly.pdbx_seq_one_letter_code
_entity_poly.pdbx_strand_id
1 'polypeptide(L)'
;MSHPLRGTFVGNSIVRLADEGVPIGALSRTFKIPYDSAHGIVRQALDDGVIVEMPAADWPAGSRLRQPTTAPIRLDERPDFLMRLKEAFGLTPAEGRLIQCLMQARACTKPHLHAVVAPEAEPKIVDVFVCKIRGKLGKFQVRIETIWGQGYAMTEENKRRLMARIGGAP
;
A
#
# COMPACT_ATOMS: atom_id res chain seq x y z
N MET A 1 12.34 -8.62 -27.97
CA MET A 1 11.07 -9.30 -27.63
C MET A 1 10.14 -8.25 -27.05
N SER A 2 8.92 -8.12 -27.57
CA SER A 2 7.96 -7.12 -27.08
C SER A 2 7.56 -7.40 -25.63
N HIS A 3 7.50 -6.37 -24.79
CA HIS A 3 7.10 -6.52 -23.38
C HIS A 3 5.64 -7.04 -23.32
N PRO A 4 5.30 -8.00 -22.43
CA PRO A 4 3.98 -8.66 -22.42
C PRO A 4 2.77 -7.72 -22.24
N LEU A 5 3.00 -6.51 -21.74
CA LEU A 5 1.96 -5.49 -21.55
C LEU A 5 1.86 -4.47 -22.69
N ARG A 6 2.79 -4.45 -23.67
CA ARG A 6 2.68 -3.56 -24.84
C ARG A 6 1.45 -3.91 -25.68
N GLY A 7 0.73 -2.91 -26.17
CA GLY A 7 -0.52 -3.09 -26.90
C GLY A 7 -1.75 -3.30 -26.01
N THR A 8 -1.59 -3.57 -24.72
CA THR A 8 -2.70 -3.60 -23.75
C THR A 8 -3.10 -2.17 -23.34
N PHE A 9 -4.29 -2.01 -22.77
CA PHE A 9 -4.73 -0.73 -22.20
C PHE A 9 -3.70 -0.17 -21.21
N VAL A 10 -3.22 -0.99 -20.28
CA VAL A 10 -2.22 -0.59 -19.26
C VAL A 10 -0.92 -0.16 -19.92
N GLY A 11 -0.39 -0.94 -20.86
CA GLY A 11 0.85 -0.59 -21.56
C GLY A 11 0.72 0.71 -22.36
N ASN A 12 -0.39 0.88 -23.08
CA ASN A 12 -0.63 2.10 -23.87
C ASN A 12 -0.82 3.33 -22.97
N SER A 13 -1.49 3.20 -21.83
CA SER A 13 -1.60 4.27 -20.83
C SER A 13 -0.24 4.64 -20.23
N ILE A 14 0.61 3.65 -19.92
CA ILE A 14 1.98 3.89 -19.41
C ILE A 14 2.78 4.70 -20.43
N VAL A 15 2.74 4.32 -21.70
CA VAL A 15 3.48 5.03 -22.76
C VAL A 15 3.00 6.47 -22.92
N ARG A 16 1.68 6.70 -22.99
CA ARG A 16 1.13 8.07 -23.11
C ARG A 16 1.49 8.95 -21.92
N LEU A 17 1.42 8.41 -20.70
CA LEU A 17 1.80 9.16 -19.51
C LEU A 17 3.30 9.43 -19.45
N ALA A 18 4.14 8.49 -19.90
CA ALA A 18 5.57 8.68 -20.01
C ALA A 18 5.93 9.81 -21.01
N ASP A 19 5.20 9.89 -22.13
CA ASP A 19 5.35 10.95 -23.15
C ASP A 19 5.00 12.35 -22.59
N GLU A 20 4.02 12.42 -21.68
CA GLU A 20 3.69 13.63 -20.91
C GLU A 20 4.70 13.93 -19.78
N GLY A 21 5.81 13.20 -19.70
CA GLY A 21 6.88 13.40 -18.71
C GLY A 21 6.58 12.80 -17.33
N VAL A 22 5.58 11.92 -17.19
CA VAL A 22 5.30 11.27 -15.91
C VAL A 22 6.43 10.29 -15.55
N PRO A 23 7.08 10.41 -14.37
CA PRO A 23 8.20 9.57 -14.00
C PRO A 23 7.88 8.09 -13.87
N ILE A 24 8.86 7.22 -14.13
CA ILE A 24 8.70 5.75 -14.13
C ILE A 24 8.21 5.25 -12.76
N GLY A 25 8.75 5.78 -11.66
CA GLY A 25 8.30 5.45 -10.32
C GLY A 25 6.83 5.80 -10.07
N ALA A 26 6.33 6.89 -10.66
CA ALA A 26 4.92 7.26 -10.57
C ALA A 26 4.05 6.30 -11.38
N LEU A 27 4.47 5.90 -12.58
CA LEU A 27 3.76 4.92 -13.41
C LEU A 27 3.65 3.57 -12.70
N SER A 28 4.76 3.07 -12.14
CA SER A 28 4.80 1.82 -11.37
C SER A 28 3.78 1.83 -10.22
N ARG A 29 3.71 2.93 -9.45
CA ARG A 29 2.74 3.10 -8.36
C ARG A 29 1.29 3.17 -8.85
N THR A 30 1.03 3.94 -9.91
CA THR A 30 -0.31 4.13 -10.48
C THR A 30 -0.90 2.83 -11.00
N PHE A 31 -0.11 2.05 -11.74
CA PHE A 31 -0.57 0.78 -12.35
C PHE A 31 -0.30 -0.45 -11.48
N LYS A 32 0.32 -0.27 -10.31
CA LYS A 32 0.65 -1.35 -9.35
C LYS A 32 1.48 -2.48 -9.97
N ILE A 33 2.44 -2.12 -10.82
CA ILE A 33 3.39 -3.06 -11.44
C ILE A 33 4.81 -2.82 -10.93
N PRO A 34 5.70 -3.83 -10.96
CA PRO A 34 7.10 -3.65 -10.60
C PRO A 34 7.76 -2.52 -11.41
N TYR A 35 8.71 -1.82 -10.79
CA TYR A 35 9.43 -0.71 -11.42
C TYR A 35 10.08 -1.14 -12.74
N ASP A 36 10.76 -2.29 -12.75
CA ASP A 36 11.45 -2.82 -13.93
C ASP A 36 10.48 -3.14 -15.07
N SER A 37 9.25 -3.54 -14.75
CA SER A 37 8.20 -3.76 -15.75
C SER A 37 7.74 -2.44 -16.38
N ALA A 38 7.51 -1.40 -15.58
CA ALA A 38 7.18 -0.07 -16.10
C ALA A 38 8.34 0.49 -16.95
N HIS A 39 9.57 0.38 -16.45
CA HIS A 39 10.78 0.78 -17.16
C HIS A 39 10.94 0.04 -18.48
N GLY A 40 10.72 -1.28 -18.50
CA GLY A 40 10.80 -2.10 -19.72
C GLY A 40 9.79 -1.69 -20.79
N ILE A 41 8.56 -1.33 -20.40
CA ILE A 41 7.52 -0.85 -21.31
C ILE A 41 7.94 0.47 -21.97
N VAL A 42 8.42 1.42 -21.16
CA VAL A 42 8.86 2.75 -21.61
C VAL A 42 10.12 2.66 -22.47
N ARG A 43 11.11 1.84 -22.08
CA ARG A 43 12.31 1.61 -22.89
C ARG A 43 11.97 1.05 -24.26
N GLN A 44 11.10 0.06 -24.34
CA GLN A 44 10.64 -0.43 -25.64
C GLN A 44 9.98 0.69 -26.46
N ALA A 45 9.27 1.63 -25.82
CA ALA A 45 8.58 2.73 -26.53
C ALA A 45 9.55 3.75 -27.10
N LEU A 46 10.64 3.99 -26.38
CA LEU A 46 11.77 4.78 -26.87
C LEU A 46 12.44 4.07 -28.05
N ASP A 47 12.72 2.77 -27.93
CA ASP A 47 13.34 1.96 -28.99
C ASP A 47 12.47 1.91 -30.26
N ASP A 48 11.14 1.87 -30.10
CA ASP A 48 10.18 1.89 -31.21
C ASP A 48 9.93 3.30 -31.79
N GLY A 49 10.52 4.35 -31.22
CA GLY A 49 10.34 5.74 -31.64
C GLY A 49 8.95 6.33 -31.32
N VAL A 50 8.21 5.71 -30.40
CA VAL A 50 6.88 6.19 -29.96
C VAL A 50 7.01 7.37 -28.99
N ILE A 51 8.07 7.41 -28.20
CA ILE A 51 8.45 8.54 -27.35
C ILE A 51 9.88 8.97 -27.69
N VAL A 52 10.20 10.23 -27.45
CA VAL A 52 11.49 10.84 -27.85
C VAL A 52 12.54 10.81 -26.75
N GLU A 53 12.14 10.78 -25.48
CA GLU A 53 13.05 10.83 -24.34
C GLU A 53 12.59 9.90 -23.21
N MET A 54 13.56 9.39 -22.44
CA MET A 54 13.27 8.62 -21.23
C MET A 54 12.84 9.56 -20.09
N PRO A 55 11.62 9.41 -19.52
CA PRO A 55 11.21 10.21 -18.38
C PRO A 55 12.09 9.94 -17.16
N ALA A 56 12.10 10.90 -16.23
CA ALA A 56 12.84 10.78 -14.98
C ALA A 56 12.44 9.52 -14.17
N ALA A 57 13.35 9.05 -13.32
CA ALA A 57 13.09 7.90 -12.44
C ALA A 57 11.97 8.19 -11.43
N ASP A 58 11.94 9.39 -10.85
CA ASP A 58 10.86 9.86 -9.99
C ASP A 58 10.73 11.39 -10.08
N TRP A 59 9.70 11.95 -9.45
CA TRP A 59 9.53 13.39 -9.32
C TRP A 59 10.71 14.06 -8.58
N PRO A 60 11.03 15.33 -8.89
CA PRO A 60 12.07 16.07 -8.18
C PRO A 60 11.90 16.05 -6.67
N ALA A 61 13.03 16.14 -5.95
CA ALA A 61 13.01 16.29 -4.50
C ALA A 61 12.19 17.53 -4.11
N GLY A 62 11.30 17.40 -3.11
CA GLY A 62 10.36 18.46 -2.70
C GLY A 62 9.00 18.44 -3.41
N SER A 63 8.88 17.87 -4.62
CA SER A 63 7.58 17.70 -5.31
C SER A 63 6.66 16.67 -4.66
N ARG A 64 7.19 15.89 -3.71
CA ARG A 64 6.45 14.91 -2.88
C ARG A 64 5.61 15.54 -1.77
N LEU A 65 5.56 16.87 -1.66
CA LEU A 65 4.60 17.58 -0.79
C LEU A 65 3.15 17.51 -1.30
N ARG A 66 2.76 16.43 -1.99
CA ARG A 66 1.33 16.16 -2.16
C ARG A 66 0.78 15.88 -0.78
N GLN A 67 -0.03 16.79 -0.26
CA GLN A 67 -0.96 16.44 0.80
C GLN A 67 -1.79 15.27 0.26
N PRO A 68 -1.86 14.12 0.96
CA PRO A 68 -2.74 13.05 0.57
C PRO A 68 -4.15 13.61 0.40
N THR A 69 -4.73 13.53 -0.81
CA THR A 69 -6.15 13.86 -1.01
C THR A 69 -7.07 12.82 -0.37
N THR A 70 -6.49 11.69 0.06
CA THR A 70 -7.17 10.72 0.91
C THR A 70 -7.40 11.33 2.28
N ALA A 71 -8.67 11.49 2.67
CA ALA A 71 -9.03 11.89 4.02
C ALA A 71 -8.34 10.97 5.05
N PRO A 72 -7.80 11.50 6.14
CA PRO A 72 -7.22 10.67 7.19
C PRO A 72 -8.31 9.74 7.74
N ILE A 73 -7.98 8.45 7.90
CA ILE A 73 -8.86 7.53 8.61
C ILE A 73 -8.92 8.02 10.06
N ARG A 74 -10.09 8.50 10.47
CA ARG A 74 -10.34 8.85 11.86
C ARG A 74 -10.68 7.57 12.60
N LEU A 75 -9.81 7.16 13.52
CA LEU A 75 -10.11 6.05 14.39
C LEU A 75 -11.01 6.51 15.53
N ASP A 76 -12.21 5.95 15.62
CA ASP A 76 -12.99 6.00 16.87
C ASP A 76 -12.22 5.25 17.96
N GLU A 77 -12.28 5.71 19.21
CA GLU A 77 -11.80 4.91 20.33
C GLU A 77 -12.70 3.68 20.51
N ARG A 78 -12.15 2.49 20.23
CA ARG A 78 -12.85 1.20 20.40
C ARG A 78 -12.12 0.33 21.42
N PRO A 79 -12.15 0.68 22.72
CA PRO A 79 -11.41 -0.06 23.75
C PRO A 79 -11.80 -1.54 23.79
N ASP A 80 -13.09 -1.87 23.62
CA ASP A 80 -13.56 -3.26 23.58
C ASP A 80 -12.96 -4.05 22.42
N PHE A 81 -12.82 -3.42 21.24
CA PHE A 81 -12.22 -4.05 20.08
C PHE A 81 -10.73 -4.33 20.32
N LEU A 82 -10.00 -3.37 20.88
CA LEU A 82 -8.59 -3.52 21.21
C LEU A 82 -8.37 -4.59 22.30
N MET A 83 -9.26 -4.66 23.29
CA MET A 83 -9.24 -5.68 24.33
C MET A 83 -9.42 -7.08 23.74
N ARG A 84 -10.42 -7.28 22.88
CA ARG A 84 -10.66 -8.58 22.23
C ARG A 84 -9.50 -8.98 21.30
N LEU A 85 -8.87 -8.02 20.62
CA LEU A 85 -7.67 -8.28 19.82
C LEU A 85 -6.48 -8.73 20.68
N LYS A 86 -6.30 -8.11 21.85
CA LYS A 86 -5.28 -8.51 22.81
C LYS A 86 -5.54 -9.93 23.31
N GLU A 87 -6.78 -10.26 23.68
CA GLU A 87 -7.14 -11.58 24.19
C GLU A 87 -7.04 -12.68 23.13
N ALA A 88 -7.57 -12.44 21.92
CA ALA A 88 -7.61 -13.45 20.88
C ALA A 88 -6.25 -13.69 20.19
N PHE A 89 -5.43 -12.63 20.06
CA PHE A 89 -4.23 -12.64 19.22
C PHE A 89 -2.96 -12.17 19.92
N GLY A 90 -3.03 -11.69 21.17
CA GLY A 90 -1.88 -11.15 21.89
C GLY A 90 -1.36 -9.83 21.30
N LEU A 91 -2.21 -9.04 20.64
CA LEU A 91 -1.82 -7.75 20.07
C LEU A 91 -1.60 -6.69 21.16
N THR A 92 -0.58 -5.85 20.98
CA THR A 92 -0.41 -4.64 21.80
C THR A 92 -1.42 -3.56 21.38
N PRO A 93 -1.67 -2.51 22.18
CA PRO A 93 -2.59 -1.43 21.79
C PRO A 93 -2.21 -0.76 20.47
N ALA A 94 -0.92 -0.54 20.20
CA ALA A 94 -0.45 0.04 18.95
C ALA A 94 -0.70 -0.89 17.74
N GLU A 95 -0.46 -2.19 17.91
CA GLU A 95 -0.76 -3.20 16.89
C GLU A 95 -2.26 -3.31 16.63
N GLY A 96 -3.08 -3.24 17.69
CA GLY A 96 -4.53 -3.25 17.58
C GLY A 96 -5.09 -2.03 16.84
N ARG A 97 -4.52 -0.83 17.09
CA ARG A 97 -4.85 0.38 16.32
C ARG A 97 -4.49 0.24 14.83
N LEU A 98 -3.35 -0.39 14.51
CA LEU A 98 -2.99 -0.69 13.12
C LEU A 98 -4.03 -1.59 12.45
N ILE A 99 -4.46 -2.65 13.15
CA ILE A 99 -5.54 -3.52 12.68
C ILE A 99 -6.84 -2.75 12.50
N GLN A 100 -7.20 -1.88 13.43
CA GLN A 100 -8.40 -1.05 13.32
C GLN A 100 -8.40 -0.18 12.06
N CYS A 101 -7.26 0.44 11.70
CA CYS A 101 -7.12 1.15 10.42
C CYS A 101 -7.39 0.22 9.22
N LEU A 102 -6.76 -0.97 9.21
CA LEU A 102 -6.92 -1.94 8.13
C LEU A 102 -8.35 -2.48 8.00
N MET A 103 -9.12 -2.51 9.09
CA MET A 103 -10.53 -2.90 9.06
C MET A 103 -11.39 -1.84 8.37
N GLN A 104 -11.13 -0.56 8.63
CA GLN A 104 -11.94 0.57 8.13
C GLN A 104 -11.69 0.94 6.68
N ALA A 105 -10.50 0.63 6.13
CA ALA A 105 -10.14 0.98 4.76
C ALA A 105 -9.84 -0.26 3.90
N ARG A 106 -9.89 -0.08 2.59
CA ARG A 106 -9.40 -1.09 1.63
C ARG A 106 -7.87 -1.17 1.63
N ALA A 107 -7.20 -0.06 1.87
CA ALA A 107 -5.75 0.05 1.94
C ALA A 107 -5.38 1.25 2.82
N CYS A 108 -4.34 1.12 3.61
CA CYS A 108 -3.78 2.17 4.46
C CYS A 108 -2.38 2.52 3.99
N THR A 109 -2.10 3.82 3.83
CA THR A 109 -0.76 4.27 3.47
C THR A 109 0.19 4.20 4.66
N LYS A 110 1.49 4.00 4.42
CA LYS A 110 2.48 3.98 5.52
C LYS A 110 2.48 5.27 6.36
N PRO A 111 2.45 6.48 5.76
CA PRO A 111 2.41 7.72 6.54
C PRO A 111 1.16 7.83 7.40
N HIS A 112 0.01 7.37 6.90
CA HIS A 112 -1.22 7.37 7.67
C HIS A 112 -1.16 6.42 8.87
N LEU A 113 -0.70 5.19 8.65
CA LEU A 113 -0.53 4.22 9.75
C LEU A 113 0.46 4.73 10.80
N HIS A 114 1.57 5.33 10.37
CA HIS A 114 2.57 5.93 11.25
C HIS A 114 1.98 7.01 12.15
N ALA A 115 1.25 7.97 11.56
CA ALA A 115 0.60 9.05 12.30
C ALA A 115 -0.39 8.53 13.37
N VAL A 116 -1.05 7.39 13.12
CA VAL A 116 -2.04 6.81 14.04
C VAL A 116 -1.39 6.01 15.17
N VAL A 117 -0.35 5.23 14.86
CA VAL A 117 0.19 4.26 15.84
C VAL A 117 1.39 4.78 16.62
N ALA A 118 2.24 5.61 16.01
CA ALA A 118 3.49 6.08 16.59
C ALA A 118 4.04 7.33 15.86
N PRO A 119 3.36 8.50 15.96
CA PRO A 119 3.76 9.71 15.25
C PRO A 119 5.16 10.21 15.61
N GLU A 120 5.61 9.99 16.86
CA GLU A 120 6.91 10.40 17.37
C GLU A 120 8.07 9.46 16.98
N ALA A 121 7.78 8.30 16.39
CA ALA A 121 8.78 7.31 16.03
C ALA A 121 9.25 7.47 14.58
N GLU A 122 10.32 6.78 14.18
CA GLU A 122 10.71 6.75 12.78
C GLU A 122 9.65 6.04 11.91
N PRO A 123 9.33 6.53 10.69
CA PRO A 123 8.31 5.93 9.82
C PRO A 123 8.47 4.43 9.54
N LYS A 124 9.70 3.92 9.59
CA LYS A 124 10.02 2.49 9.40
C LYS A 124 9.41 1.59 10.48
N ILE A 125 9.01 2.16 11.62
CA ILE A 125 8.36 1.41 12.71
C ILE A 125 7.09 0.69 12.25
N VAL A 126 6.38 1.23 11.25
CA VAL A 126 5.17 0.60 10.69
C VAL A 126 5.50 -0.78 10.11
N ASP A 127 6.64 -0.91 9.42
CA ASP A 127 7.06 -2.18 8.82
C ASP A 127 7.36 -3.22 9.92
N VAL A 128 7.93 -2.79 11.05
CA VAL A 128 8.19 -3.62 12.22
C VAL A 128 6.89 -4.09 12.86
N PHE A 129 5.91 -3.19 13.04
CA PHE A 129 4.60 -3.57 13.55
C PHE A 129 3.91 -4.57 12.62
N VAL A 130 3.89 -4.32 11.31
CA VAL A 130 3.29 -5.26 10.34
C VAL A 130 4.00 -6.62 10.36
N CYS A 131 5.32 -6.65 10.48
CA CYS A 131 6.07 -7.90 10.62
C CYS A 131 5.62 -8.69 11.87
N LYS A 132 5.56 -8.03 13.04
CA LYS A 132 5.09 -8.65 14.30
C LYS A 132 3.65 -9.12 14.21
N ILE A 133 2.76 -8.30 13.65
CA ILE A 133 1.34 -8.62 13.50
C ILE A 133 1.16 -9.82 12.58
N ARG A 134 1.88 -9.89 11.45
CA ARG A 134 1.85 -11.07 10.56
C ARG A 134 2.27 -12.35 11.27
N GLY A 135 3.29 -12.29 12.13
CA GLY A 135 3.71 -13.42 12.96
C GLY A 135 2.61 -13.89 13.92
N LYS A 136 1.86 -12.96 14.52
CA LYS A 136 0.75 -13.27 15.44
C LYS A 136 -0.48 -13.81 14.70
N LEU A 137 -0.86 -13.17 13.59
CA LEU A 137 -2.04 -13.50 12.80
C LEU A 137 -1.86 -14.74 11.91
N GLY A 138 -0.62 -15.08 11.54
CA GLY A 138 -0.32 -16.21 10.66
C GLY A 138 -0.86 -17.55 11.18
N LYS A 139 -0.85 -17.74 12.50
CA LYS A 139 -1.41 -18.94 13.17
C LYS A 139 -2.91 -19.11 12.94
N PHE A 140 -3.61 -18.02 12.62
CA PHE A 140 -5.05 -17.98 12.42
C PHE A 140 -5.42 -17.82 10.94
N GLN A 141 -4.45 -17.99 10.03
CA GLN A 141 -4.63 -17.83 8.59
C GLN A 141 -5.17 -16.44 8.19
N VAL A 142 -4.94 -15.41 9.01
CA VAL A 142 -5.27 -14.02 8.69
C VAL A 142 -4.02 -13.36 8.13
N ARG A 143 -4.13 -12.78 6.92
CA ARG A 143 -3.00 -12.17 6.21
C ARG A 143 -3.18 -10.66 6.05
N ILE A 144 -2.06 -9.95 6.12
CA ILE A 144 -1.92 -8.55 5.74
C ILE A 144 -1.08 -8.52 4.47
N GLU A 145 -1.58 -7.87 3.43
CA GLU A 145 -0.93 -7.73 2.13
C GLU A 145 -0.11 -6.44 2.06
N THR A 146 1.02 -6.50 1.37
CA THR A 146 1.82 -5.31 1.05
C THR A 146 1.36 -4.77 -0.29
N ILE A 147 0.95 -3.51 -0.34
CA ILE A 147 0.73 -2.78 -1.60
C ILE A 147 1.96 -1.91 -1.85
N TRP A 148 2.81 -2.36 -2.78
CA TRP A 148 4.07 -1.71 -3.11
C TRP A 148 3.87 -0.24 -3.48
N GLY A 149 4.67 0.65 -2.86
CA GLY A 149 4.58 2.10 -3.08
C GLY A 149 3.36 2.79 -2.45
N GLN A 150 2.48 2.06 -1.75
CA GLN A 150 1.30 2.63 -1.09
C GLN A 150 1.30 2.33 0.42
N GLY A 151 1.32 1.05 0.82
CA GLY A 151 1.26 0.65 2.22
C GLY A 151 0.74 -0.77 2.40
N TYR A 152 -0.31 -0.94 3.21
CA TYR A 152 -0.80 -2.25 3.63
C TYR A 152 -2.31 -2.38 3.47
N ALA A 153 -2.77 -3.60 3.25
CA ALA A 153 -4.19 -3.91 3.11
C ALA A 153 -4.52 -5.25 3.78
N MET A 154 -5.81 -5.43 4.05
CA MET A 154 -6.38 -6.70 4.48
C MET A 154 -7.57 -7.00 3.57
N THR A 155 -7.60 -8.19 2.98
CA THR A 155 -8.73 -8.60 2.13
C THR A 155 -10.00 -8.75 2.97
N GLU A 156 -11.16 -8.60 2.34
CA GLU A 156 -12.46 -8.75 3.03
C GLU A 156 -12.64 -10.14 3.64
N GLU A 157 -12.03 -11.17 3.06
CA GLU A 157 -12.00 -12.51 3.65
C GLU A 157 -11.18 -12.54 4.95
N ASN A 158 -9.99 -11.93 4.94
CA ASN A 158 -9.14 -11.85 6.14
C ASN A 158 -9.80 -11.02 7.25
N LYS A 159 -10.49 -9.92 6.89
CA LYS A 159 -11.29 -9.13 7.84
C LYS A 159 -12.40 -9.96 8.49
N ARG A 160 -13.16 -10.73 7.69
CA ARG A 160 -14.20 -11.64 8.20
C ARG A 160 -13.64 -12.70 9.13
N ARG A 161 -12.51 -13.34 8.79
CA ARG A 161 -11.83 -14.32 9.65
C ARG A 161 -11.40 -13.71 10.98
N LEU A 162 -10.87 -12.48 10.95
CA LEU A 162 -10.48 -11.74 12.15
C LEU A 162 -11.71 -11.45 13.03
N MET A 163 -12.79 -10.93 12.46
CA MET A 163 -14.03 -10.62 13.19
C MET A 163 -14.70 -11.85 13.80
N ALA A 164 -14.76 -12.96 13.05
CA ALA A 164 -15.30 -14.23 13.52
C ALA A 164 -14.55 -14.75 14.77
N ARG A 165 -13.27 -14.43 14.92
CA ARG A 165 -12.46 -14.89 16.05
C ARG A 165 -12.62 -14.03 17.30
N ILE A 166 -12.87 -12.74 17.15
CA ILE A 166 -13.08 -11.81 18.28
C ILE A 166 -14.56 -11.66 18.68
N GLY A 167 -15.46 -12.45 18.08
CA GLY A 167 -16.89 -12.40 18.37
C GLY A 167 -17.54 -11.07 18.01
N GLY A 168 -17.04 -10.38 16.99
CA GLY A 168 -17.65 -9.17 16.46
C GLY A 168 -18.53 -9.48 15.25
N ALA A 169 -19.70 -8.84 15.14
CA ALA A 169 -20.46 -8.84 13.88
C ALA A 169 -19.64 -8.15 12.78
N PRO A 170 -19.68 -8.65 11.52
CA PRO A 170 -18.89 -8.13 10.41
C PRO A 170 -19.17 -6.66 10.09
#